data_AF-A0A938CNK9-F1
#
_entry.id   AF-A0A938CNK9-F1
#
_cell.length_a   1.000
_cell.length_b   1.000
_cell.length_c   1.000
_cell.angle_alpha   90.00
_cell.angle_beta   90.00
_cell.angle_gamma   90.00
#
_symmetry.space_group_name_H-M   'P 1'
#
loop_
_entity.id
_entity.type
_entity.pdbx_description
1 polymer ?
#
loop_
_entity_poly.entity_id
_entity_poly.type
_entity_poly.pdbx_seq_one_letter_code
_entity_poly.pdbx_strand_id
1 'polypeptide(L)'
;MDPWYKVVTPRKEVREGRSFNPDEFAIHLEQVVDGRAPADYREPDQFFSRTYFTRALTEHTGMVLRRLAGGTENTPPVVTLVTQFGGGKTHTLATLLHLVRSGASAASFRGVSDLLSHAGLATTPQATVAVFVGNAWDPQPGRESPWIDLARQLAGDEGVRLLGPSALESPPGTEALGRVFEAAGGAVLVLCDEVLNFVNRHRKFAEPFHAFIQNLTVAMTATTKGAAVISLPRSQVEMTAWDEQWQQRITKVVSRVAKHLVSNDESEISEVVRRRLFEDLGTEKRRANVARAYAQWAFERRAQLPSEWMTVDSATTQKKSTEFLQARFEACYPFHPATLSVFQRKWQALSQYQQTRGTLAMLAQWISVAYRESYARARTE
;
A
#
# COMPACT_ATOMS: atom_id res chain seq x y z
N MET A 1 -12.24 13.76 32.32
CA MET A 1 -12.26 13.53 30.85
C MET A 1 -13.33 12.50 30.57
N ASP A 2 -14.07 12.64 29.47
CA ASP A 2 -15.08 11.65 29.08
C ASP A 2 -14.39 10.30 28.78
N PRO A 3 -15.05 9.16 29.09
CA PRO A 3 -14.55 7.85 28.67
C PRO A 3 -14.39 7.77 27.15
N TRP A 4 -13.33 7.09 26.69
CA TRP A 4 -12.96 7.06 25.26
C TRP A 4 -14.09 6.58 24.34
N TYR A 5 -14.87 5.58 24.76
CA TYR A 5 -15.98 5.01 23.99
C TYR A 5 -17.16 5.99 23.77
N LYS A 6 -17.21 7.12 24.50
CA LYS A 6 -18.19 8.20 24.27
C LYS A 6 -17.68 9.28 23.31
N VAL A 7 -16.39 9.27 22.99
CA VAL A 7 -15.71 10.32 22.20
C VAL A 7 -15.24 9.78 20.86
N VAL A 8 -14.79 8.54 20.84
CA VAL A 8 -14.21 7.87 19.69
C VAL A 8 -15.17 6.79 19.22
N THR A 9 -15.42 6.79 17.91
CA THR A 9 -16.33 5.86 17.26
C THR A 9 -15.52 4.91 16.37
N PRO A 10 -15.35 3.63 16.79
CA PRO A 10 -14.76 2.63 15.90
C PRO A 10 -15.66 2.41 14.69
N ARG A 11 -15.08 1.99 13.56
CA ARG A 11 -15.86 1.67 12.36
C ARG A 11 -16.84 0.55 12.63
N LYS A 12 -17.93 0.51 11.86
CA LYS A 12 -19.05 -0.42 12.02
C LYS A 12 -18.57 -1.88 12.12
N GLU A 13 -17.72 -2.31 11.20
CA GLU A 13 -17.13 -3.65 11.14
C GLU A 13 -16.35 -4.03 12.42
N VAL A 14 -15.59 -3.09 12.99
CA VAL A 14 -14.86 -3.28 14.24
C VAL A 14 -15.82 -3.36 15.43
N ARG A 15 -16.84 -2.49 15.49
CA ARG A 15 -17.85 -2.51 16.57
C ARG A 15 -18.69 -3.78 16.57
N GLU A 16 -19.08 -4.25 15.38
CA GLU A 16 -19.86 -5.48 15.21
C GLU A 16 -19.05 -6.73 15.50
N GLY A 17 -17.72 -6.62 15.55
CA GLY A 17 -16.83 -7.74 15.78
C GLY A 17 -16.87 -8.78 14.66
N ARG A 18 -17.11 -8.33 13.42
CA ARG A 18 -16.93 -9.19 12.26
C ARG A 18 -15.45 -9.60 12.21
N SER A 19 -15.25 -10.90 11.96
CA SER A 19 -13.98 -11.63 11.96
C SER A 19 -12.72 -10.74 11.84
N PHE A 20 -11.86 -10.82 12.86
CA PHE A 20 -10.57 -10.12 12.89
C PHE A 20 -9.47 -10.90 12.17
N ASN A 21 -9.83 -11.73 11.20
CA ASN A 21 -8.84 -12.45 10.41
C ASN A 21 -7.94 -11.40 9.70
N PRO A 22 -6.60 -11.45 9.87
CA PRO A 22 -5.67 -10.58 9.13
C PRO A 22 -5.93 -10.54 7.62
N ASP A 23 -6.47 -11.61 7.03
CA ASP A 23 -6.83 -11.69 5.62
C ASP A 23 -7.96 -10.72 5.23
N GLU A 24 -8.87 -10.35 6.14
CA GLU A 24 -9.91 -9.33 5.85
C GLU A 24 -9.32 -7.92 5.74
N PHE A 25 -8.15 -7.70 6.33
CA PHE A 25 -7.36 -6.47 6.15
C PHE A 25 -6.45 -6.55 4.92
N ALA A 26 -6.43 -7.68 4.21
CA ALA A 26 -5.73 -7.80 2.95
C ALA A 26 -6.56 -7.19 1.82
N ILE A 27 -5.90 -6.39 1.00
CA ILE A 27 -6.44 -5.99 -0.29
C ILE A 27 -6.07 -7.05 -1.33
N HIS A 28 -7.06 -7.42 -2.12
CA HIS A 28 -6.95 -8.38 -3.22
C HIS A 28 -7.14 -7.62 -4.53
N LEU A 29 -6.05 -7.33 -5.25
CA LEU A 29 -6.10 -6.47 -6.44
C LEU A 29 -7.00 -7.04 -7.53
N GLU A 30 -7.01 -8.37 -7.70
CA GLU A 30 -7.89 -9.05 -8.65
C GLU A 30 -9.37 -8.79 -8.33
N GLN A 31 -9.74 -8.77 -7.05
CA GLN A 31 -11.12 -8.49 -6.66
C GLN A 31 -11.49 -7.03 -6.87
N VAL A 32 -10.53 -6.11 -6.72
CA VAL A 32 -10.73 -4.67 -7.02
C VAL A 32 -10.92 -4.48 -8.52
N VAL A 33 -10.10 -5.14 -9.35
CA VAL A 33 -10.21 -5.08 -10.81
C VAL A 33 -11.54 -5.64 -11.30
N ASP A 34 -11.97 -6.78 -10.77
CA ASP A 34 -13.21 -7.48 -11.16
C ASP A 34 -14.49 -6.88 -10.53
N GLY A 35 -14.36 -5.87 -9.67
CA GLY A 35 -15.50 -5.27 -8.96
C GLY A 35 -16.13 -6.14 -7.86
N ARG A 36 -15.45 -7.22 -7.46
CA ARG A 36 -15.90 -8.17 -6.42
C ARG A 36 -15.39 -7.81 -5.01
N ALA A 37 -14.42 -6.91 -4.90
CA ALA A 37 -13.90 -6.49 -3.61
C ALA A 37 -14.97 -5.78 -2.76
N PRO A 38 -14.85 -5.81 -1.42
CA PRO A 38 -15.64 -4.98 -0.53
C PRO A 38 -15.63 -3.50 -0.95
N ALA A 39 -16.73 -2.78 -0.68
CA ALA A 39 -16.93 -1.42 -1.17
C ALA A 39 -15.83 -0.44 -0.71
N ASP A 40 -15.23 -0.69 0.44
CA ASP A 40 -14.14 0.13 0.97
C ASP A 40 -12.79 -0.06 0.28
N TYR A 41 -12.64 -1.12 -0.52
CA TYR A 41 -11.51 -1.31 -1.43
C TYR A 41 -11.86 -1.01 -2.88
N ARG A 42 -13.12 -1.23 -3.28
CA ARG A 42 -13.60 -1.06 -4.65
C ARG A 42 -13.97 0.39 -4.99
N GLU A 43 -14.63 1.11 -4.10
CA GLU A 43 -15.10 2.47 -4.37
C GLU A 43 -14.00 3.50 -4.04
N PRO A 44 -13.56 4.34 -5.00
CA PRO A 44 -12.44 5.27 -4.78
C PRO A 44 -12.62 6.19 -3.57
N ASP A 45 -13.79 6.78 -3.40
CA ASP A 45 -14.08 7.70 -2.28
C ASP A 45 -13.86 7.01 -0.91
N GLN A 46 -14.44 5.81 -0.75
CA GLN A 46 -14.29 5.03 0.48
C GLN A 46 -12.84 4.58 0.67
N PHE A 47 -12.18 4.13 -0.39
CA PHE A 47 -10.77 3.72 -0.37
C PHE A 47 -9.86 4.87 0.12
N PHE A 48 -9.97 6.06 -0.47
CA PHE A 48 -9.15 7.20 -0.11
C PHE A 48 -9.52 7.79 1.26
N SER A 49 -10.78 7.71 1.68
CA SER A 49 -11.19 8.10 3.04
C SER A 49 -10.48 7.29 4.14
N ARG A 50 -10.12 6.04 3.84
CA ARG A 50 -9.43 5.07 4.71
C ARG A 50 -7.92 4.97 4.44
N THR A 51 -7.43 5.64 3.41
CA THR A 51 -6.02 5.61 3.01
C THR A 51 -5.28 6.73 3.72
N TYR A 52 -4.16 6.42 4.38
CA TYR A 52 -3.21 7.43 4.83
C TYR A 52 -2.04 7.46 3.84
N PHE A 53 -1.78 8.62 3.26
CA PHE A 53 -0.67 8.83 2.32
C PHE A 53 0.65 8.92 3.08
N THR A 54 1.20 7.75 3.43
CA THR A 54 2.56 7.66 3.98
C THR A 54 3.56 8.26 3.00
N ARG A 55 4.73 8.65 3.50
CA ARG A 55 5.84 9.13 2.68
C ARG A 55 6.15 8.17 1.54
N ALA A 56 6.28 6.87 1.85
CA ALA A 56 6.57 5.85 0.84
C ALA A 56 5.45 5.75 -0.21
N LEU A 57 4.17 5.75 0.19
CA LEU A 57 3.05 5.71 -0.75
C LEU A 57 3.04 6.97 -1.64
N THR A 58 3.25 8.14 -1.05
CA THR A 58 3.31 9.43 -1.75
C THR A 58 4.44 9.49 -2.75
N GLU A 59 5.65 9.10 -2.35
CA GLU A 59 6.83 9.08 -3.22
C GLU A 59 6.68 8.08 -4.37
N HIS A 60 6.27 6.82 -4.09
CA HIS A 60 6.08 5.81 -5.13
C HIS A 60 4.98 6.19 -6.12
N THR A 61 3.83 6.64 -5.61
CA THR A 61 2.70 7.04 -6.46
C THR A 61 3.07 8.28 -7.28
N GLY A 62 3.66 9.30 -6.65
CA GLY A 62 4.09 10.52 -7.33
C GLY A 62 5.14 10.28 -8.41
N MET A 63 6.08 9.34 -8.24
CA MET A 63 7.01 8.95 -9.31
C MET A 63 6.29 8.39 -10.54
N VAL A 64 5.33 7.48 -10.32
CA VAL A 64 4.56 6.86 -11.41
C VAL A 64 3.67 7.88 -12.10
N LEU A 65 2.94 8.72 -11.35
CA LEU A 65 2.08 9.75 -11.94
C LEU A 65 2.90 10.77 -12.74
N ARG A 66 4.05 11.23 -12.23
CA ARG A 66 4.92 12.13 -13.01
C ARG A 66 5.42 11.48 -14.29
N ARG A 67 5.74 10.18 -14.28
CA ARG A 67 6.10 9.42 -15.49
C ARG A 67 4.96 9.40 -16.49
N LEU A 68 3.75 9.06 -16.06
CA LEU A 68 2.56 9.04 -16.93
C LEU A 68 2.22 10.44 -17.49
N ALA A 69 2.54 11.51 -16.75
CA ALA A 69 2.42 12.88 -17.24
C ALA A 69 3.49 13.28 -18.29
N GLY A 70 4.48 12.42 -18.57
CA GLY A 70 5.56 12.66 -19.52
C GLY A 70 6.87 13.15 -18.88
N GLY A 71 6.93 13.25 -17.56
CA GLY A 71 8.15 13.59 -16.83
C GLY A 71 9.16 12.44 -16.89
N THR A 72 10.40 12.73 -17.29
CA THR A 72 11.49 11.73 -17.39
C THR A 72 12.58 11.90 -16.34
N GLU A 73 12.57 13.01 -15.61
CA GLU A 73 13.55 13.31 -14.57
C GLU A 73 13.21 12.62 -13.26
N ASN A 74 14.09 11.73 -12.77
CA ASN A 74 13.91 11.01 -11.52
C ASN A 74 12.57 10.22 -11.43
N THR A 75 12.04 9.80 -12.57
CA THR A 75 10.76 9.10 -12.74
C THR A 75 11.00 7.80 -13.52
N PRO A 76 11.47 6.74 -12.83
CA PRO A 76 11.84 5.51 -13.49
C PRO A 76 10.64 4.87 -14.23
N PRO A 77 10.81 4.40 -15.49
CA PRO A 77 9.73 3.73 -16.23
C PRO A 77 9.25 2.43 -15.60
N VAL A 78 10.09 1.79 -14.78
CA VAL A 78 9.73 0.57 -14.05
C VAL A 78 10.03 0.77 -12.57
N VAL A 79 9.03 0.58 -11.73
CA VAL A 79 9.12 0.67 -10.28
C VAL A 79 8.93 -0.72 -9.68
N THR A 80 9.85 -1.12 -8.82
CA THR A 80 9.71 -2.35 -8.05
C THR A 80 9.24 -2.03 -6.64
N LEU A 81 8.16 -2.66 -6.20
CA LEU A 81 7.68 -2.56 -4.82
C LEU A 81 8.26 -3.70 -4.00
N VAL A 82 9.28 -3.38 -3.20
CA VAL A 82 9.83 -4.27 -2.17
C VAL A 82 9.56 -3.62 -0.82
N THR A 83 8.40 -3.88 -0.23
CA THR A 83 8.04 -3.29 1.07
C THR A 83 8.70 -4.07 2.19
N GLN A 84 9.47 -3.39 3.06
CA GLN A 84 10.03 -3.99 4.28
C GLN A 84 8.96 -4.30 5.33
N PHE A 85 7.91 -3.47 5.39
CA PHE A 85 6.75 -3.64 6.25
C PHE A 85 5.66 -4.34 5.45
N GLY A 86 5.40 -5.61 5.76
CA GLY A 86 4.41 -6.43 5.07
C GLY A 86 3.02 -5.78 5.14
N GLY A 87 2.53 -5.28 4.00
CA GLY A 87 1.17 -4.75 3.88
C GLY A 87 0.93 -3.63 2.86
N GLY A 88 1.96 -3.09 2.18
CA GLY A 88 1.80 -1.90 1.34
C GLY A 88 1.73 -2.13 -0.18
N LYS A 89 2.29 -3.22 -0.72
CA LYS A 89 2.47 -3.38 -2.18
C LYS A 89 1.16 -3.30 -2.96
N THR A 90 0.24 -4.22 -2.65
CA THR A 90 -1.06 -4.30 -3.30
C THR A 90 -1.90 -3.05 -3.03
N HIS A 91 -1.71 -2.38 -1.87
CA HIS A 91 -2.36 -1.11 -1.59
C HIS A 91 -1.83 0.04 -2.46
N THR A 92 -0.53 0.10 -2.72
CA THR A 92 0.07 1.04 -3.69
C THR A 92 -0.44 0.78 -5.10
N LEU A 93 -0.50 -0.49 -5.52
CA LEU A 93 -1.05 -0.85 -6.84
C LEU A 93 -2.52 -0.44 -6.98
N ALA A 94 -3.35 -0.71 -5.96
CA ALA A 94 -4.75 -0.29 -5.96
C ALA A 94 -4.91 1.24 -5.91
N THR A 95 -4.03 1.94 -5.20
CA THR A 95 -4.00 3.42 -5.19
C THR A 95 -3.76 3.95 -6.60
N LEU A 96 -2.74 3.45 -7.30
CA LEU A 96 -2.46 3.82 -8.68
C LEU A 96 -3.62 3.49 -9.63
N LEU A 97 -4.22 2.30 -9.48
CA LEU A 97 -5.38 1.88 -10.25
C LEU A 97 -6.54 2.87 -10.11
N HIS A 98 -6.91 3.22 -8.87
CA HIS A 98 -8.00 4.15 -8.59
C HIS A 98 -7.70 5.57 -9.08
N LEU A 99 -6.48 6.05 -8.87
CA LEU A 99 -6.06 7.37 -9.34
C LEU A 99 -6.16 7.47 -10.86
N VAL A 100 -5.54 6.54 -11.59
CA VAL A 100 -5.51 6.59 -13.06
C VAL A 100 -6.90 6.38 -13.66
N ARG A 101 -7.71 5.45 -13.14
CA ARG A 101 -9.10 5.25 -13.60
C ARG A 101 -10.00 6.45 -13.36
N SER A 102 -9.76 7.20 -12.27
CA SER A 102 -10.54 8.40 -11.96
C SER A 102 -10.03 9.64 -12.70
N GLY A 103 -8.74 9.67 -13.07
CA GLY A 103 -8.13 10.78 -13.77
C GLY A 103 -8.33 12.12 -13.04
N ALA A 104 -8.79 13.15 -13.75
CA ALA A 104 -8.95 14.49 -13.18
C ALA A 104 -9.93 14.55 -11.98
N SER A 105 -10.94 13.67 -11.92
CA SER A 105 -11.89 13.66 -10.78
C SER A 105 -11.25 13.17 -9.49
N ALA A 106 -10.09 12.49 -9.57
CA ALA A 106 -9.37 11.97 -8.42
C ALA A 106 -9.00 13.06 -7.40
N ALA A 107 -8.80 14.30 -7.85
CA ALA A 107 -8.45 15.43 -6.99
C ALA A 107 -9.51 15.72 -5.90
N SER A 108 -10.76 15.28 -6.11
CA SER A 108 -11.84 15.42 -5.12
C SER A 108 -11.71 14.45 -3.95
N PHE A 109 -10.96 13.36 -4.10
CA PHE A 109 -10.81 12.37 -3.04
C PHE A 109 -9.84 12.84 -1.95
N ARG A 110 -10.13 12.44 -0.72
CA ARG A 110 -9.40 12.87 0.47
C ARG A 110 -7.89 12.61 0.33
N GLY A 111 -7.08 13.66 0.44
CA GLY A 111 -5.61 13.62 0.42
C GLY A 111 -4.98 13.51 -0.97
N VAL A 112 -5.77 13.35 -2.05
CA VAL A 112 -5.22 13.25 -3.41
C VAL A 112 -4.71 14.61 -3.90
N SER A 113 -5.38 15.72 -3.57
CA SER A 113 -4.88 17.07 -3.90
C SER A 113 -3.49 17.32 -3.31
N ASP A 114 -3.26 16.92 -2.06
CA ASP A 114 -1.96 17.06 -1.41
C ASP A 114 -0.91 16.19 -2.10
N LEU A 115 -1.25 14.92 -2.42
CA LEU A 115 -0.39 14.03 -3.20
C LEU A 115 0.02 14.65 -4.55
N LEU A 116 -0.94 15.20 -5.29
CA LEU A 116 -0.70 15.84 -6.59
C LEU A 116 0.21 17.06 -6.45
N SER A 117 -0.01 17.89 -5.43
CA SER A 117 0.85 19.02 -5.11
C SER A 117 2.28 18.58 -4.77
N HIS A 118 2.46 17.52 -3.97
CA HIS A 118 3.78 16.96 -3.67
C HIS A 118 4.47 16.39 -4.91
N ALA A 119 3.68 15.84 -5.85
CA ALA A 119 4.18 15.37 -7.14
C ALA A 119 4.40 16.49 -8.17
N GLY A 120 4.05 17.75 -7.86
CA GLY A 120 4.14 18.86 -8.81
C GLY A 120 3.18 18.71 -10.00
N LEU A 121 2.03 18.06 -9.80
CA LEU A 121 1.03 17.80 -10.83
C LEU A 121 -0.25 18.58 -10.54
N ALA A 122 -0.87 19.15 -11.58
CA ALA A 122 -2.16 19.82 -11.44
C ALA A 122 -3.33 18.82 -11.39
N THR A 123 -3.22 17.72 -12.14
CA THR A 123 -4.25 16.68 -12.24
C THR A 123 -3.60 15.31 -12.36
N THR A 124 -4.33 14.26 -11.97
CA THR A 124 -3.91 12.90 -12.27
C THR A 124 -3.90 12.66 -13.79
N PRO A 125 -2.81 12.15 -14.37
CA PRO A 125 -2.75 11.84 -15.79
C PRO A 125 -3.70 10.72 -16.18
N GLN A 126 -4.27 10.83 -17.38
CA GLN A 126 -5.03 9.77 -18.02
C GLN A 126 -4.08 8.77 -18.66
N ALA A 127 -4.29 7.48 -18.42
CA ALA A 127 -3.54 6.39 -19.03
C ALA A 127 -4.39 5.12 -19.09
N THR A 128 -4.11 4.28 -20.08
CA THR A 128 -4.73 2.96 -20.18
C THR A 128 -4.02 2.00 -19.21
N VAL A 129 -4.80 1.33 -18.37
CA VAL A 129 -4.26 0.48 -17.28
C VAL A 129 -4.46 -0.98 -17.59
N ALA A 130 -3.40 -1.78 -17.46
CA ALA A 130 -3.47 -3.23 -17.47
C ALA A 130 -2.91 -3.81 -16.17
N VAL A 131 -3.55 -4.87 -15.68
CA VAL A 131 -3.27 -5.48 -14.37
C VAL A 131 -3.04 -6.97 -14.53
N PHE A 132 -1.97 -7.45 -13.91
CA PHE A 132 -1.62 -8.86 -13.82
C PHE A 132 -1.44 -9.24 -12.34
N VAL A 133 -2.19 -10.24 -11.86
CA VAL A 133 -2.13 -10.71 -10.46
C VAL A 133 -1.72 -12.16 -10.43
N GLY A 134 -0.46 -12.44 -10.10
CA GLY A 134 0.12 -13.77 -10.22
C GLY A 134 -0.54 -14.85 -9.36
N ASN A 135 -1.16 -14.48 -8.23
CA ASN A 135 -1.89 -15.41 -7.37
C ASN A 135 -3.22 -15.89 -7.96
N ALA A 136 -3.88 -15.05 -8.76
CA ALA A 136 -5.21 -15.31 -9.28
C ALA A 136 -5.21 -15.66 -10.77
N TRP A 137 -4.06 -15.55 -11.42
CA TRP A 137 -3.95 -15.75 -12.86
C TRP A 137 -3.74 -17.22 -13.23
N ASP A 138 -4.59 -17.72 -14.11
CA ASP A 138 -4.42 -18.99 -14.80
C ASP A 138 -4.59 -18.80 -16.32
N PRO A 139 -3.89 -19.62 -17.13
CA PRO A 139 -4.03 -19.58 -18.58
C PRO A 139 -5.42 -20.09 -19.00
N GLN A 140 -6.10 -19.35 -19.85
CA GLN A 140 -7.44 -19.69 -20.38
C GLN A 140 -7.55 -19.22 -21.83
N PRO A 141 -8.55 -19.68 -22.61
CA PRO A 141 -8.76 -19.21 -23.98
C PRO A 141 -8.82 -17.67 -24.07
N GLY A 142 -7.98 -17.10 -24.91
CA GLY A 142 -7.76 -15.67 -25.08
C GLY A 142 -6.90 -14.98 -24.01
N ARG A 143 -6.44 -15.70 -23.00
CA ARG A 143 -5.47 -15.26 -21.99
C ARG A 143 -4.47 -16.38 -21.75
N GLU A 144 -3.95 -16.96 -22.83
CA GLU A 144 -3.09 -18.13 -22.83
C GLU A 144 -1.74 -17.84 -22.15
N SER A 145 -1.30 -16.58 -22.22
CA SER A 145 -0.07 -16.08 -21.62
C SER A 145 -0.28 -14.71 -20.97
N PRO A 146 0.57 -14.31 -19.99
CA PRO A 146 0.47 -13.00 -19.35
C PRO A 146 0.56 -11.83 -20.34
N TRP A 147 1.35 -11.97 -21.42
CA TRP A 147 1.51 -10.90 -22.41
C TRP A 147 0.32 -10.78 -23.36
N ILE A 148 -0.35 -11.88 -23.70
CA ILE A 148 -1.62 -11.84 -24.46
C ILE A 148 -2.69 -11.15 -23.63
N ASP A 149 -2.83 -11.54 -22.36
CA ASP A 149 -3.80 -10.95 -21.44
C ASP A 149 -3.57 -9.44 -21.27
N LEU A 150 -2.33 -9.02 -20.98
CA LEU A 150 -1.99 -7.60 -20.86
C LEU A 150 -2.25 -6.82 -22.15
N ALA A 151 -1.88 -7.38 -23.32
CA ALA A 151 -2.14 -6.70 -24.59
C ALA A 151 -3.63 -6.52 -24.86
N ARG A 152 -4.46 -7.50 -24.49
CA ARG A 152 -5.91 -7.39 -24.60
C ARG A 152 -6.48 -6.34 -23.64
N GLN A 153 -5.99 -6.27 -22.41
CA GLN A 153 -6.42 -5.23 -21.47
C GLN A 153 -6.07 -3.82 -21.96
N LEU A 154 -4.92 -3.67 -22.64
CA LEU A 154 -4.46 -2.38 -23.15
C LEU A 154 -5.17 -1.93 -24.44
N ALA A 155 -5.40 -2.84 -25.40
CA ALA A 155 -5.86 -2.47 -26.73
C ALA A 155 -6.84 -3.48 -27.36
N GLY A 156 -7.48 -4.33 -26.56
CA GLY A 156 -8.43 -5.34 -27.04
C GLY A 156 -7.80 -6.35 -27.99
N ASP A 157 -8.59 -6.86 -28.95
CA ASP A 157 -8.12 -7.85 -29.93
C ASP A 157 -7.03 -7.30 -30.85
N GLU A 158 -7.03 -5.97 -31.10
CA GLU A 158 -5.97 -5.31 -31.84
C GLU A 158 -4.63 -5.41 -31.10
N GLY A 159 -4.64 -5.21 -29.78
CA GLY A 159 -3.47 -5.43 -28.94
C GLY A 159 -2.89 -6.84 -29.09
N VAL A 160 -3.75 -7.86 -29.07
CA VAL A 160 -3.33 -9.26 -29.26
C VAL A 160 -2.73 -9.48 -30.66
N ARG A 161 -3.36 -8.93 -31.70
CA ARG A 161 -2.89 -9.02 -33.08
C ARG A 161 -1.50 -8.39 -33.26
N LEU A 162 -1.24 -7.27 -32.59
CA LEU A 162 0.03 -6.53 -32.66
C LEU A 162 1.21 -7.26 -32.02
N LEU A 163 0.95 -8.24 -31.14
CA LEU A 163 1.98 -9.12 -30.59
C LEU A 163 2.62 -10.01 -31.65
N GLY A 164 1.90 -10.29 -32.75
CA GLY A 164 2.35 -11.13 -33.85
C GLY A 164 1.94 -12.60 -33.72
N PRO A 165 2.16 -13.41 -34.77
CA PRO A 165 1.62 -14.76 -34.88
C PRO A 165 2.25 -15.76 -33.89
N SER A 166 3.49 -15.51 -33.45
CA SER A 166 4.20 -16.37 -32.50
C SER A 166 3.86 -16.10 -31.03
N ALA A 167 2.93 -15.18 -30.74
CA ALA A 167 2.60 -14.77 -29.38
C ALA A 167 2.03 -15.89 -28.51
N LEU A 168 1.49 -16.96 -29.10
CA LEU A 168 1.04 -18.14 -28.36
C LEU A 168 2.22 -19.00 -27.85
N GLU A 169 3.36 -18.96 -28.53
CA GLU A 169 4.50 -19.83 -28.27
C GLU A 169 5.62 -19.12 -27.52
N SER A 170 5.81 -17.82 -27.78
CA SER A 170 6.93 -17.04 -27.26
C SER A 170 6.51 -15.63 -26.83
N PRO A 171 7.19 -15.05 -25.83
CA PRO A 171 6.92 -13.69 -25.38
C PRO A 171 7.27 -12.67 -26.49
N PRO A 172 6.51 -11.58 -26.60
CA PRO A 172 6.73 -10.55 -27.62
C PRO A 172 8.06 -9.83 -27.39
N GLY A 173 8.67 -9.38 -28.49
CA GLY A 173 9.80 -8.45 -28.44
C GLY A 173 9.37 -7.02 -28.09
N THR A 174 10.36 -6.16 -27.84
CA THR A 174 10.15 -4.75 -27.46
C THR A 174 9.35 -3.96 -28.49
N GLU A 175 9.58 -4.16 -29.80
CA GLU A 175 8.86 -3.44 -30.85
C GLU A 175 7.36 -3.78 -30.87
N ALA A 176 7.02 -5.06 -30.68
CA ALA A 176 5.63 -5.49 -30.62
C ALA A 176 4.91 -4.88 -29.42
N LEU A 177 5.58 -4.81 -28.25
CA LEU A 177 5.05 -4.12 -27.07
C LEU A 177 4.88 -2.61 -27.31
N GLY A 178 5.84 -1.97 -27.99
CA GLY A 178 5.73 -0.57 -28.39
C GLY A 178 4.47 -0.29 -29.22
N ARG A 179 4.18 -1.11 -30.23
CA ARG A 179 2.95 -1.00 -31.04
C ARG A 179 1.69 -1.17 -30.20
N VAL A 180 1.68 -2.09 -29.24
CA VAL A 180 0.54 -2.26 -28.31
C VAL A 180 0.35 -1.01 -27.45
N PHE A 181 1.43 -0.39 -26.96
CA PHE A 181 1.34 0.84 -26.17
C PHE A 181 0.83 2.02 -27.00
N GLU A 182 1.26 2.14 -28.25
CA GLU A 182 0.75 3.14 -29.20
C GLU A 182 -0.74 2.95 -29.47
N ALA A 183 -1.18 1.70 -29.73
CA ALA A 183 -2.59 1.37 -29.93
C ALA A 183 -3.44 1.65 -28.67
N ALA A 184 -2.86 1.58 -27.48
CA ALA A 184 -3.50 1.93 -26.22
C ALA A 184 -3.54 3.44 -25.92
N GLY A 185 -3.12 4.30 -26.87
CA GLY A 185 -3.09 5.76 -26.73
C GLY A 185 -1.79 6.33 -26.18
N GLY A 186 -0.71 5.54 -26.12
CA GLY A 186 0.65 5.94 -25.77
C GLY A 186 0.94 6.10 -24.27
N ALA A 187 -0.03 6.56 -23.48
CA ALA A 187 0.08 6.62 -22.02
C ALA A 187 -0.43 5.32 -21.39
N VAL A 188 0.46 4.50 -20.83
CA VAL A 188 0.14 3.15 -20.34
C VAL A 188 0.66 2.92 -18.92
N LEU A 189 -0.16 2.28 -18.09
CA LEU A 189 0.22 1.82 -16.76
C LEU A 189 0.04 0.31 -16.68
N VAL A 190 1.13 -0.41 -16.41
CA VAL A 190 1.10 -1.87 -16.18
C VAL A 190 1.35 -2.15 -14.70
N LEU A 191 0.40 -2.81 -14.04
CA LEU A 191 0.47 -3.19 -12.63
C LEU A 191 0.60 -4.71 -12.50
N CYS A 192 1.74 -5.18 -12.01
CA CYS A 192 1.99 -6.60 -11.80
C CYS A 192 2.11 -6.90 -10.31
N ASP A 193 1.17 -7.66 -9.76
CA ASP A 193 1.19 -8.11 -8.37
C ASP A 193 1.61 -9.58 -8.25
N GLU A 194 2.38 -9.91 -7.21
CA GLU A 194 2.73 -11.29 -6.83
C GLU A 194 3.35 -12.11 -7.98
N VAL A 195 4.26 -11.48 -8.75
CA VAL A 195 4.85 -12.10 -9.95
C VAL A 195 5.66 -13.36 -9.67
N LEU A 196 6.23 -13.46 -8.46
CA LEU A 196 6.97 -14.65 -8.05
C LEU A 196 6.04 -15.84 -7.81
N ASN A 197 4.84 -15.60 -7.27
CA ASN A 197 3.87 -16.66 -7.04
C ASN A 197 3.36 -17.23 -8.37
N PHE A 198 3.22 -16.38 -9.40
CA PHE A 198 2.94 -16.86 -10.76
C PHE A 198 4.03 -17.83 -11.23
N VAL A 199 5.30 -17.45 -11.14
CA VAL A 199 6.43 -18.29 -11.56
C VAL A 199 6.48 -19.62 -10.81
N ASN A 200 6.13 -19.64 -9.52
CA ASN A 200 6.11 -20.87 -8.73
C ASN A 200 4.92 -21.77 -9.11
N ARG A 201 3.71 -21.21 -9.25
CA ARG A 201 2.51 -21.95 -9.67
C ARG A 201 2.61 -22.50 -11.09
N HIS A 202 3.24 -21.73 -11.98
CA HIS A 202 3.26 -21.96 -13.41
C HIS A 202 4.69 -22.09 -13.94
N ARG A 203 5.47 -23.04 -13.39
CA ARG A 203 6.92 -23.19 -13.68
C ARG A 203 7.27 -23.29 -15.17
N LYS A 204 6.39 -23.86 -16.00
CA LYS A 204 6.56 -23.92 -17.46
C LYS A 204 6.66 -22.54 -18.12
N PHE A 205 6.06 -21.51 -17.51
CA PHE A 205 6.11 -20.13 -17.96
C PHE A 205 7.27 -19.35 -17.35
N ALA A 206 8.08 -19.92 -16.45
CA ALA A 206 9.10 -19.16 -15.72
C ALA A 206 10.10 -18.45 -16.66
N GLU A 207 10.68 -19.18 -17.62
CA GLU A 207 11.61 -18.62 -18.61
C GLU A 207 10.92 -17.66 -19.59
N PRO A 208 9.80 -18.03 -20.27
CA PRO A 208 9.06 -17.10 -21.12
C PRO A 208 8.63 -15.82 -20.41
N PHE A 209 8.17 -15.93 -19.16
CA PHE A 209 7.71 -14.80 -18.38
C PHE A 209 8.86 -13.89 -17.94
N HIS A 210 10.00 -14.45 -17.57
CA HIS A 210 11.19 -13.65 -17.30
C HIS A 210 11.67 -12.88 -18.54
N ALA A 211 11.69 -13.53 -19.71
CA ALA A 211 11.98 -12.85 -20.97
C ALA A 211 10.93 -11.76 -21.28
N PHE A 212 9.65 -12.01 -21.01
CA PHE A 212 8.60 -11.00 -21.13
C PHE A 212 8.84 -9.80 -20.19
N ILE A 213 9.13 -10.00 -18.91
CA ILE A 213 9.42 -8.91 -17.96
C ILE A 213 10.64 -8.09 -18.41
N GLN A 214 11.66 -8.76 -18.97
CA GLN A 214 12.81 -8.08 -19.56
C GLN A 214 12.39 -7.21 -20.75
N ASN A 215 11.65 -7.76 -21.71
CA ASN A 215 11.18 -7.02 -22.89
C ASN A 215 10.24 -5.86 -22.51
N LEU A 216 9.35 -6.08 -21.54
CA LEU A 216 8.47 -5.05 -20.97
C LEU A 216 9.27 -3.90 -20.36
N THR A 217 10.33 -4.22 -19.60
CA THR A 217 11.18 -3.21 -18.96
C THR A 217 11.89 -2.34 -20.01
N VAL A 218 12.42 -2.96 -21.08
CA VAL A 218 13.06 -2.24 -22.18
C VAL A 218 12.02 -1.41 -22.96
N ALA A 219 10.85 -1.98 -23.26
CA ALA A 219 9.79 -1.28 -23.97
C ALA A 219 9.30 -0.04 -23.20
N MET A 220 9.10 -0.15 -21.87
CA MET A 220 8.70 0.97 -21.02
C MET A 220 9.73 2.11 -21.02
N THR A 221 11.02 1.77 -21.14
CA THR A 221 12.10 2.76 -21.23
C THR A 221 12.04 3.58 -22.51
N ALA A 222 11.57 2.99 -23.61
CA ALA A 222 11.40 3.67 -24.89
C ALA A 222 10.18 4.62 -24.93
N THR A 223 9.24 4.49 -23.99
CA THR A 223 8.07 5.39 -23.90
C THR A 223 8.38 6.58 -22.99
N THR A 224 7.77 7.74 -23.24
CA THR A 224 7.86 8.89 -22.30
C THR A 224 6.71 8.91 -21.28
N LYS A 225 5.58 8.27 -21.60
CA LYS A 225 4.34 8.25 -20.79
C LYS A 225 3.91 6.85 -20.33
N GLY A 226 4.82 5.88 -20.36
CA GLY A 226 4.59 4.53 -19.87
C GLY A 226 5.27 4.27 -18.53
N ALA A 227 4.56 3.56 -17.65
CA ALA A 227 5.07 3.09 -16.38
C ALA A 227 4.65 1.64 -16.10
N ALA A 228 5.56 0.83 -15.55
CA ALA A 228 5.25 -0.48 -14.99
C ALA A 228 5.57 -0.53 -13.50
N VAL A 229 4.69 -1.12 -12.70
CA VAL A 229 4.90 -1.32 -11.26
C VAL A 229 4.81 -2.81 -10.96
N ILE A 230 5.92 -3.38 -10.48
CA ILE A 230 6.07 -4.82 -10.24
C ILE A 230 6.26 -5.08 -8.76
N SER A 231 5.40 -5.90 -8.19
CA SER A 231 5.43 -6.31 -6.79
C SER A 231 6.24 -7.60 -6.64
N LEU A 232 7.21 -7.59 -5.72
CA LEU A 232 7.99 -8.75 -5.34
C LEU A 232 7.87 -8.98 -3.83
N PRO A 233 7.77 -10.24 -3.37
CA PRO A 233 7.87 -10.52 -1.94
C PRO A 233 9.28 -10.15 -1.45
N ARG A 234 9.39 -9.83 -0.15
CA ARG A 234 10.69 -9.89 0.52
C ARG A 234 11.06 -11.37 0.69
N SER A 235 12.35 -11.70 0.71
CA SER A 235 12.84 -13.02 1.12
C SER A 235 12.09 -13.47 2.39
N GLN A 236 11.19 -14.45 2.26
CA GLN A 236 10.45 -15.04 3.36
C GLN A 236 11.21 -16.27 3.85
N VAL A 237 11.08 -16.60 5.14
CA VAL A 237 11.66 -17.82 5.73
C VAL A 237 11.15 -19.10 5.04
N GLU A 238 10.01 -19.01 4.34
CA GLU A 238 9.37 -20.11 3.62
C GLU A 238 9.76 -20.21 2.13
N MET A 239 10.69 -19.37 1.65
CA MET A 239 11.11 -19.43 0.25
C MET A 239 11.95 -20.67 -0.03
N THR A 240 11.60 -21.40 -1.08
CA THR A 240 12.42 -22.49 -1.59
C THR A 240 13.63 -21.94 -2.34
N ALA A 241 14.66 -22.76 -2.55
CA ALA A 241 15.82 -22.38 -3.39
C ALA A 241 15.40 -21.94 -4.81
N TRP A 242 14.31 -22.52 -5.33
CA TRP A 242 13.71 -22.09 -6.60
C TRP A 242 13.17 -20.66 -6.52
N ASP A 243 12.43 -20.33 -5.45
CA ASP A 243 11.84 -19.01 -5.27
C ASP A 243 12.94 -17.95 -5.10
N GLU A 244 14.00 -18.25 -4.35
CA GLU A 244 15.15 -17.36 -4.19
C GLU A 244 15.87 -17.13 -5.53
N GLN A 245 16.10 -18.19 -6.31
CA GLN A 245 16.72 -18.09 -7.62
C GLN A 245 15.90 -17.19 -8.55
N TRP A 246 14.59 -17.41 -8.64
CA TRP A 246 13.72 -16.63 -9.53
C TRP A 246 13.50 -15.21 -9.04
N GLN A 247 13.38 -14.99 -7.72
CA GLN A 247 13.35 -13.65 -7.14
C GLN A 247 14.62 -12.89 -7.52
N GLN A 248 15.80 -13.49 -7.41
CA GLN A 248 17.05 -12.85 -7.81
C GLN A 248 17.09 -12.54 -9.30
N ARG A 249 16.63 -13.46 -10.17
CA ARG A 249 16.58 -13.25 -11.62
C ARG A 249 15.66 -12.10 -11.99
N ILE A 250 14.42 -12.10 -11.50
CA ILE A 250 13.45 -11.03 -11.74
C ILE A 250 13.96 -9.72 -11.16
N THR A 251 14.46 -9.73 -9.92
CA THR A 251 15.04 -8.56 -9.26
C THR A 251 16.14 -7.95 -10.11
N LYS A 252 17.08 -8.74 -10.65
CA LYS A 252 18.16 -8.24 -11.53
C LYS A 252 17.64 -7.53 -12.78
N VAL A 253 16.52 -7.97 -13.34
CA VAL A 253 15.90 -7.33 -14.51
C VAL A 253 15.27 -5.99 -14.12
N VAL A 254 14.56 -5.94 -12.99
CA VAL A 254 13.79 -4.75 -12.57
C VAL A 254 14.60 -3.75 -11.73
N SER A 255 15.66 -4.17 -11.05
CA SER A 255 16.43 -3.38 -10.08
C SER A 255 17.40 -2.38 -10.71
N ARG A 256 17.59 -2.43 -12.04
CA ARG A 256 18.34 -1.40 -12.78
C ARG A 256 17.71 0.00 -12.67
N VAL A 257 16.49 0.11 -12.12
CA VAL A 257 15.70 1.35 -12.16
C VAL A 257 14.96 1.67 -10.82
N ALA A 258 15.15 0.90 -9.74
CA ALA A 258 14.33 1.00 -8.53
C ALA A 258 14.98 1.79 -7.37
N LYS A 259 14.24 2.75 -6.79
CA LYS A 259 14.55 3.34 -5.47
C LYS A 259 13.87 2.53 -4.36
N HIS A 260 14.65 2.00 -3.42
CA HIS A 260 14.13 1.42 -2.19
C HIS A 260 13.81 2.55 -1.21
N LEU A 261 12.53 2.75 -0.91
CA LEU A 261 12.10 3.72 0.10
C LEU A 261 11.65 2.97 1.34
N VAL A 262 12.29 3.27 2.47
CA VAL A 262 11.98 2.72 3.78
C VAL A 262 11.35 3.86 4.59
N SER A 263 10.15 3.65 5.11
CA SER A 263 9.56 4.54 6.12
C SER A 263 9.13 3.71 7.32
N ASN A 264 9.73 4.00 8.48
CA ASN A 264 9.52 3.30 9.75
C ASN A 264 8.99 4.25 10.83
N ASP A 265 8.23 5.28 10.45
CA ASP A 265 7.79 6.31 11.41
C ASP A 265 6.61 5.83 12.27
N GLU A 266 6.74 5.94 13.60
CA GLU A 266 5.69 5.68 14.62
C GLU A 266 4.38 6.42 14.31
N SER A 267 4.49 7.66 13.82
CA SER A 267 3.34 8.49 13.49
C SER A 267 2.53 7.96 12.31
N GLU A 268 3.19 7.41 11.29
CA GLU A 268 2.51 6.89 10.10
C GLU A 268 1.70 5.64 10.40
N ILE A 269 2.22 4.73 11.26
CA ILE A 269 1.46 3.55 11.67
C ILE A 269 0.22 3.97 12.46
N SER A 270 0.34 4.93 13.38
CA SER A 270 -0.83 5.42 14.11
C SER A 270 -1.89 5.95 13.16
N GLU A 271 -1.49 6.76 12.18
CA GLU A 271 -2.42 7.32 11.18
C GLU A 271 -3.08 6.25 10.30
N VAL A 272 -2.32 5.24 9.86
CA VAL A 272 -2.89 4.09 9.11
C VAL A 272 -3.93 3.37 9.97
N VAL A 273 -3.61 3.07 11.23
CA VAL A 273 -4.53 2.42 12.16
C VAL A 273 -5.76 3.30 12.43
N ARG A 274 -5.57 4.61 12.64
CA ARG A 274 -6.67 5.57 12.86
C ARG A 274 -7.68 5.52 11.73
N ARG A 275 -7.21 5.70 10.49
CA ARG A 275 -8.08 5.75 9.31
C ARG A 275 -8.79 4.42 9.05
N ARG A 276 -8.12 3.31 9.36
CA ARG A 276 -8.66 1.96 9.16
C ARG A 276 -9.64 1.52 10.22
N LEU A 277 -9.41 1.84 11.49
CA LEU A 277 -10.20 1.28 12.60
C LEU A 277 -11.25 2.24 13.16
N PHE A 278 -11.13 3.54 12.92
CA PHE A 278 -12.04 4.55 13.46
C PHE A 278 -12.77 5.33 12.38
N GLU A 279 -14.03 5.63 12.66
CA GLU A 279 -14.90 6.50 11.87
C GLU A 279 -14.77 7.95 12.36
N ASP A 280 -14.77 8.14 13.68
CA ASP A 280 -14.61 9.44 14.34
C ASP A 280 -13.67 9.33 15.54
N LEU A 281 -12.78 10.30 15.69
CA LEU A 281 -11.83 10.43 16.81
C LEU A 281 -12.20 11.58 17.77
N GLY A 282 -13.32 12.25 17.52
CA GLY A 282 -13.72 13.47 18.20
C GLY A 282 -12.95 14.70 17.72
N THR A 283 -13.35 15.86 18.24
CA THR A 283 -12.76 17.16 17.84
C THR A 283 -11.26 17.23 18.10
N GLU A 284 -10.53 17.93 17.25
CA GLU A 284 -9.10 18.21 17.43
C GLU A 284 -8.77 18.82 18.79
N LYS A 285 -9.60 19.77 19.26
CA LYS A 285 -9.47 20.37 20.60
C LYS A 285 -9.52 19.32 21.71
N ARG A 286 -10.43 18.34 21.63
CA ARG A 286 -10.49 17.23 22.59
C ARG A 286 -9.22 16.37 22.53
N ARG A 287 -8.77 16.02 21.32
CA ARG A 287 -7.54 15.23 21.12
C ARG A 287 -6.32 15.92 21.73
N ALA A 288 -6.14 17.21 21.45
CA ALA A 288 -5.04 18.01 22.02
C ALA A 288 -5.12 18.12 23.55
N ASN A 289 -6.32 18.31 24.11
CA ASN A 289 -6.49 18.37 25.57
C ASN A 289 -6.17 17.04 26.26
N VAL A 290 -6.61 15.91 25.68
CA VAL A 290 -6.27 14.57 26.20
C VAL A 290 -4.76 14.36 26.11
N ALA A 291 -4.16 14.62 24.96
CA ALA A 291 -2.73 14.45 24.76
C ALA A 291 -1.89 15.31 25.72
N ARG A 292 -2.26 16.58 25.93
CA ARG A 292 -1.62 17.46 26.90
C ARG A 292 -1.69 16.90 28.33
N ALA A 293 -2.86 16.41 28.74
CA ALA A 293 -3.04 15.86 30.08
C ALA A 293 -2.19 14.60 30.31
N TYR A 294 -2.15 13.68 29.33
CA TYR A 294 -1.30 12.49 29.40
C TYR A 294 0.19 12.80 29.30
N ALA A 295 0.59 13.77 28.47
CA ALA A 295 1.97 14.23 28.38
C ALA A 295 2.47 14.82 29.71
N GLN A 296 1.64 15.66 30.35
CA GLN A 296 1.97 16.21 31.66
C GLN A 296 2.04 15.12 32.73
N TRP A 297 1.07 14.22 32.77
CA TRP A 297 1.07 13.09 33.70
C TRP A 297 2.32 12.21 33.55
N ALA A 298 2.71 11.91 32.31
CA ALA A 298 3.89 11.12 31.99
C ALA A 298 5.17 11.85 32.41
N PHE A 299 5.27 13.15 32.12
CA PHE A 299 6.41 13.96 32.50
C PHE A 299 6.59 14.06 34.02
N GLU A 300 5.52 14.26 34.77
CA GLU A 300 5.52 14.32 36.24
C GLU A 300 5.99 12.99 36.86
N ARG A 301 5.62 11.86 36.26
CA ARG A 301 5.90 10.51 36.76
C ARG A 301 7.07 9.82 36.06
N ARG A 302 7.87 10.57 35.28
CA ARG A 302 8.94 10.03 34.44
C ARG A 302 9.94 9.11 35.15
N ALA A 303 10.18 9.31 36.45
CA ALA A 303 11.07 8.47 37.25
C ALA A 303 10.50 7.08 37.59
N GLN A 304 9.17 6.93 37.50
CA GLN A 304 8.44 5.68 37.78
C GLN A 304 8.02 4.95 36.50
N LEU A 305 8.17 5.59 35.35
CA LEU A 305 7.76 5.04 34.06
C LEU A 305 8.97 4.40 33.34
N PRO A 306 8.73 3.41 32.47
CA PRO A 306 9.78 2.86 31.62
C PRO A 306 10.47 3.98 30.81
N SER A 307 11.80 3.95 30.77
CA SER A 307 12.60 5.00 30.09
C SER A 307 12.27 5.08 28.60
N GLU A 308 11.80 3.98 28.00
CA GLU A 308 11.39 3.89 26.60
C GLU A 308 10.15 4.74 26.28
N TRP A 309 9.33 5.05 27.28
CA TRP A 309 8.16 5.93 27.14
C TRP A 309 8.58 7.40 27.20
N MET A 310 9.73 7.66 27.80
CA MET A 310 10.31 8.98 28.07
C MET A 310 11.55 9.19 27.21
N THR A 311 11.45 8.93 25.90
CA THR A 311 12.52 9.20 24.92
C THR A 311 12.67 10.70 24.71
N VAL A 312 13.12 11.40 25.75
CA VAL A 312 13.32 12.84 25.74
C VAL A 312 14.81 13.08 25.93
N ASP A 313 15.41 13.87 25.04
CA ASP A 313 16.81 14.26 25.18
C ASP A 313 17.03 14.91 26.55
N SER A 314 17.99 14.38 27.31
CA SER A 314 18.34 14.84 28.65
C SER A 314 18.86 16.29 28.69
N ALA A 315 19.16 16.88 27.52
CA ALA A 315 19.61 18.26 27.34
C ALA A 315 18.49 19.29 27.12
N THR A 316 17.21 18.89 27.21
CA THR A 316 16.08 19.75 26.85
C THR A 316 15.36 20.35 28.07
N THR A 317 14.97 21.63 27.99
CA THR A 317 14.17 22.30 29.05
C THR A 317 12.85 21.56 29.31
N GLN A 318 12.35 21.58 30.56
CA GLN A 318 11.06 20.98 30.96
C GLN A 318 9.90 21.27 29.99
N LYS A 319 9.82 22.51 29.49
CA LYS A 319 8.80 22.92 28.51
C LYS A 319 8.88 22.10 27.22
N LYS A 320 10.04 22.10 26.57
CA LYS A 320 10.30 21.34 25.34
C LYS A 320 10.07 19.83 25.53
N SER A 321 10.44 19.28 26.68
CA SER A 321 10.19 17.87 27.01
C SER A 321 8.70 17.54 27.04
N THR A 322 7.89 18.42 27.63
CA THR A 322 6.44 18.25 27.72
C THR A 322 5.76 18.45 26.37
N GLU A 323 6.22 19.43 25.58
CA GLU A 323 5.74 19.67 24.20
C GLU A 323 6.04 18.48 23.29
N PHE A 324 7.24 17.90 23.40
CA PHE A 324 7.61 16.69 22.66
C PHE A 324 6.69 15.51 23.01
N LEU A 325 6.45 15.27 24.30
CA LEU A 325 5.53 14.22 24.75
C LEU A 325 4.10 14.48 24.25
N GLN A 326 3.64 15.74 24.33
CA GLN A 326 2.31 16.11 23.83
C GLN A 326 2.20 15.79 22.34
N ALA A 327 3.15 16.21 21.51
CA ALA A 327 3.17 15.92 20.09
C ALA A 327 3.13 14.40 19.82
N ARG A 328 3.89 13.61 20.61
CA ARG A 328 3.88 12.14 20.50
C ARG A 328 2.52 11.53 20.87
N PHE A 329 1.88 12.01 21.93
CA PHE A 329 0.53 11.57 22.31
C PHE A 329 -0.51 12.00 21.28
N GLU A 330 -0.42 13.20 20.72
CA GLU A 330 -1.30 13.67 19.63
C GLU A 330 -1.11 12.83 18.36
N ALA A 331 0.12 12.44 18.04
CA ALA A 331 0.44 11.56 16.92
C ALA A 331 0.01 10.09 17.12
N CYS A 332 -0.15 9.64 18.38
CA CYS A 332 -0.54 8.25 18.69
C CYS A 332 -2.00 8.05 19.11
N TYR A 333 -2.72 9.11 19.53
CA TYR A 333 -4.15 9.12 19.84
C TYR A 333 -5.02 8.26 18.88
N PRO A 334 -6.00 7.48 19.35
CA PRO A 334 -6.42 7.32 20.72
C PRO A 334 -5.56 6.33 21.50
N PHE A 335 -4.44 5.87 20.93
CA PHE A 335 -3.53 4.92 21.58
C PHE A 335 -2.46 5.62 22.39
N HIS A 336 -2.01 4.94 23.44
CA HIS A 336 -0.77 5.30 24.11
C HIS A 336 0.43 4.97 23.19
N PRO A 337 1.45 5.83 23.06
CA PRO A 337 2.61 5.56 22.19
C PRO A 337 3.29 4.21 22.46
N ALA A 338 3.36 3.84 23.73
CA ALA A 338 3.88 2.54 24.16
C ALA A 338 3.16 1.34 23.51
N THR A 339 1.84 1.40 23.34
CA THR A 339 1.06 0.32 22.73
C THR A 339 1.48 0.08 21.29
N LEU A 340 1.64 1.15 20.51
CA LEU A 340 2.09 1.06 19.11
C LEU A 340 3.54 0.57 19.03
N SER A 341 4.38 1.00 19.98
CA SER A 341 5.80 0.61 20.02
C SER A 341 6.02 -0.89 20.24
N VAL A 342 5.08 -1.61 20.86
CA VAL A 342 5.19 -3.08 21.04
C VAL A 342 5.17 -3.80 19.70
N PHE A 343 4.26 -3.42 18.81
CA PHE A 343 4.14 -4.01 17.48
C PHE A 343 5.38 -3.76 16.63
N GLN A 344 6.01 -2.59 16.80
CA GLN A 344 7.20 -2.22 16.05
C GLN A 344 8.48 -2.83 16.61
N ARG A 345 8.68 -2.83 17.94
CA ARG A 345 9.96 -3.24 18.53
C ARG A 345 9.99 -4.71 18.89
N LYS A 346 8.97 -5.18 19.62
CA LYS A 346 8.96 -6.54 20.17
C LYS A 346 8.52 -7.55 19.13
N TRP A 347 7.45 -7.24 18.39
CA TRP A 347 6.85 -8.20 17.47
C TRP A 347 7.49 -8.20 16.09
N GLN A 348 8.27 -7.18 15.73
CA GLN A 348 9.08 -7.18 14.52
C GLN A 348 10.08 -8.36 14.46
N ALA A 349 10.52 -8.87 15.61
CA ALA A 349 11.43 -10.02 15.67
C ALA A 349 10.74 -11.35 15.30
N LEU A 350 9.41 -11.41 15.29
CA LEU A 350 8.66 -12.62 14.96
C LEU A 350 8.59 -12.78 13.44
N SER A 351 9.23 -13.83 12.91
CA SER A 351 9.32 -14.08 11.46
C SER A 351 7.96 -14.29 10.78
N GLN A 352 6.99 -14.86 11.49
CA GLN A 352 5.63 -15.10 11.00
C GLN A 352 4.70 -13.89 11.20
N TYR A 353 5.16 -12.82 11.86
CA TYR A 353 4.31 -11.67 12.16
C TYR A 353 4.14 -10.77 10.94
N GLN A 354 2.91 -10.72 10.42
CA GLN A 354 2.52 -9.79 9.35
C GLN A 354 2.42 -8.37 9.90
N GLN A 355 3.51 -7.59 9.86
CA GLN A 355 3.64 -6.33 10.60
C GLN A 355 2.45 -5.36 10.47
N THR A 356 1.97 -5.04 9.26
CA THR A 356 0.84 -4.10 9.12
C THR A 356 -0.50 -4.80 9.37
N ARG A 357 -0.75 -5.93 8.69
CA ARG A 357 -2.05 -6.64 8.77
C ARG A 357 -2.32 -7.24 10.15
N GLY A 358 -1.30 -7.85 10.75
CA GLY A 358 -1.34 -8.38 12.11
C GLY A 358 -1.53 -7.28 13.16
N THR A 359 -0.89 -6.11 13.00
CA THR A 359 -1.14 -4.96 13.90
C THR A 359 -2.59 -4.52 13.80
N LEU A 360 -3.12 -4.36 12.59
CA LEU A 360 -4.50 -3.94 12.37
C LEU A 360 -5.50 -4.95 12.93
N ALA A 361 -5.31 -6.24 12.66
CA ALA A 361 -6.17 -7.30 13.16
C ALA A 361 -6.21 -7.35 14.69
N MET A 362 -5.05 -7.31 15.33
CA MET A 362 -4.94 -7.34 16.79
C MET A 362 -5.55 -6.09 17.43
N LEU A 363 -5.25 -4.90 16.90
CA LEU A 363 -5.83 -3.67 17.40
C LEU A 363 -7.34 -3.64 17.17
N ALA A 364 -7.84 -4.08 16.02
CA ALA A 364 -9.26 -4.18 15.75
C ALA A 364 -9.97 -5.07 16.77
N GLN A 365 -9.40 -6.25 17.07
CA GLN A 365 -9.92 -7.16 18.07
C GLN A 365 -9.94 -6.52 19.46
N TRP A 366 -8.84 -5.90 19.89
CA TRP A 366 -8.75 -5.23 21.19
C TRP A 366 -9.74 -4.07 21.31
N ILE A 367 -9.86 -3.25 20.28
CA ILE A 367 -10.81 -2.11 20.25
C ILE A 367 -12.24 -2.62 20.31
N SER A 368 -12.56 -3.68 19.56
CA SER A 368 -13.90 -4.25 19.56
C SER A 368 -14.30 -4.78 20.93
N VAL A 369 -13.43 -5.55 21.58
CA VAL A 369 -13.64 -6.07 22.93
C VAL A 369 -13.77 -4.92 23.92
N ALA A 370 -12.81 -3.98 23.93
CA ALA A 370 -12.80 -2.86 24.85
C ALA A 370 -14.05 -1.96 24.67
N TYR A 371 -14.48 -1.71 23.43
CA TYR A 371 -15.65 -0.89 23.14
C TYR A 371 -16.94 -1.57 23.63
N ARG A 372 -17.10 -2.87 23.34
CA ARG A 372 -18.26 -3.66 23.78
C ARG A 372 -18.33 -3.78 25.30
N GLU A 373 -17.23 -4.10 25.96
CA GLU A 373 -17.17 -4.21 27.42
C GLU A 373 -17.45 -2.86 28.09
N SER A 374 -16.86 -1.77 27.57
CA SER A 374 -17.09 -0.44 28.14
C SER A 374 -18.55 0.00 28.01
N TYR A 375 -19.21 -0.34 26.90
CA TYR A 375 -20.64 -0.06 26.70
C TYR A 375 -21.53 -0.95 27.56
N ALA A 376 -21.17 -2.23 27.75
CA ALA A 376 -21.92 -3.18 28.57
C ALA A 376 -21.82 -2.82 30.06
N ARG A 377 -20.62 -2.55 30.57
CA ARG A 377 -20.38 -2.18 31.98
C ARG A 377 -21.02 -0.85 32.35
N ALA A 378 -21.01 0.14 31.44
CA ALA A 378 -21.68 1.42 31.63
C ALA A 378 -23.22 1.34 31.64
N ARG A 379 -23.80 0.19 31.31
CA ARG A 379 -25.24 -0.07 31.35
C ARG A 379 -25.69 -0.78 32.63
N THR A 380 -24.72 -1.30 33.39
CA THR A 380 -24.92 -2.04 34.65
C THR A 380 -24.49 -1.25 35.89
N GLU A 381 -23.82 -0.11 35.69
CA GLU A 381 -23.64 0.96 36.69
C GLU A 381 -24.71 2.03 36.46
#